data_AF-A0A2V9LIB8-F1
#
_entry.id   AF-A0A2V9LIB8-F1
#
_cell.length_a   1.000
_cell.length_b   1.000
_cell.length_c   1.000
_cell.angle_alpha   90.00
_cell.angle_beta   90.00
_cell.angle_gamma   90.00
#
_symmetry.space_group_name_H-M   'P 1'
#
loop_
_entity.id
_entity.type
_entity.pdbx_description
1 polymer ?
#
loop_
_entity_poly.entity_id
_entity_poly.type
_entity_poly.pdbx_seq_one_letter_code
_entity_poly.pdbx_strand_id
1 'polypeptide(L)'
;MSELSNRNRILIIDSGGGYGGPGAFLQYLLKYLDKDKFQPVVAFYFYHASPETRALQEMGVPVLFLSGNRALAHYLQSKFLSGGSKWKWLNLGKELLRFLL
;
A
#
# COMPACT_ATOMS: atom_id res chain seq x y z
N MET A 1 -20.04 -18.88 29.05
CA MET A 1 -19.11 -17.73 28.95
C MET A 1 -18.61 -17.68 27.52
N SER A 2 -18.86 -16.56 26.83
CA SER A 2 -18.94 -16.48 25.37
C SER A 2 -17.59 -16.68 24.66
N GLU A 3 -17.56 -17.57 23.66
CA GLU A 3 -16.40 -17.82 22.77
C GLU A 3 -15.84 -16.55 22.10
N LEU A 4 -16.64 -15.48 22.02
CA LEU A 4 -16.22 -14.14 21.57
C LEU A 4 -15.07 -13.53 22.39
N SER A 5 -14.88 -13.93 23.66
CA SER A 5 -13.88 -13.37 24.57
C SER A 5 -12.44 -13.82 24.28
N ASN A 6 -12.21 -14.84 23.45
CA ASN A 6 -10.89 -15.44 23.24
C ASN A 6 -10.16 -14.95 21.98
N ARG A 7 -10.77 -14.05 21.19
CA ARG A 7 -10.14 -13.52 19.97
C ARG A 7 -9.22 -12.36 20.31
N ASN A 8 -7.92 -12.56 20.07
CA ASN A 8 -6.91 -11.54 20.32
C ASN A 8 -6.97 -10.46 19.25
N ARG A 9 -7.26 -9.23 19.66
CA ARG A 9 -7.27 -8.08 18.76
C ARG A 9 -5.85 -7.56 18.60
N ILE A 10 -5.39 -7.43 17.36
CA ILE A 10 -4.05 -6.94 17.04
C ILE A 10 -4.20 -5.67 16.21
N LEU A 11 -3.61 -4.57 16.67
CA LEU A 11 -3.44 -3.38 15.85
C LEU A 11 -2.02 -3.39 15.27
N ILE A 12 -1.93 -3.37 13.94
CA ILE A 12 -0.67 -3.23 13.21
C ILE A 12 -0.59 -1.80 12.70
N ILE A 13 0.48 -1.09 13.06
CA ILE A 13 0.72 0.28 12.62
C ILE A 13 1.87 0.28 11.63
N ASP A 14 1.62 0.86 10.46
CA ASP A 14 2.64 1.06 9.42
C ASP A 14 2.67 2.55 9.05
N SER A 15 3.85 3.08 8.74
CA SER A 15 3.99 4.45 8.26
C SER A 15 3.14 4.74 7.02
N GLY A 16 2.93 3.77 6.13
CA GLY A 16 2.33 4.00 4.83
C GLY A 16 3.21 4.85 3.90
N GLY A 17 2.87 4.85 2.62
CA GLY A 17 3.60 5.55 1.55
C GLY A 17 4.51 4.65 0.71
N GLY A 18 4.59 4.96 -0.59
CA GLY A 18 5.36 4.20 -1.58
C GLY A 18 4.66 2.91 -2.05
N TYR A 19 5.30 2.22 -3.00
CA TYR A 19 4.95 0.85 -3.42
C TYR A 19 6.05 -0.09 -2.92
N GLY A 20 5.70 -1.26 -2.39
CA GLY A 20 6.66 -2.35 -2.16
C GLY A 20 6.73 -2.89 -0.72
N GLY A 21 7.98 -3.20 -0.31
CA GLY A 21 8.36 -4.19 0.72
C GLY A 21 7.47 -4.30 1.97
N PRO A 22 7.23 -3.21 2.72
CA PRO A 22 6.43 -3.28 3.94
C PRO A 22 4.99 -3.74 3.71
N GLY A 23 4.33 -3.23 2.66
CA GLY A 23 2.97 -3.64 2.28
C GLY A 23 2.91 -5.10 1.82
N ALA A 24 3.93 -5.55 1.06
CA ALA A 24 4.02 -6.93 0.60
C ALA A 24 4.25 -7.90 1.76
N PHE A 25 5.18 -7.57 2.67
CA PHE A 25 5.40 -8.33 3.89
C PHE A 25 4.10 -8.44 4.72
N LEU A 26 3.41 -7.32 4.92
CA LEU A 26 2.18 -7.28 5.68
C LEU A 26 1.08 -8.15 5.05
N GLN A 27 0.97 -8.14 3.72
CA GLN A 27 0.07 -9.03 2.97
C GLN A 27 0.40 -10.50 3.23
N TYR A 28 1.67 -10.90 3.12
CA TYR A 28 2.08 -12.28 3.36
C TYR A 28 1.84 -12.70 4.81
N LEU A 29 2.17 -11.85 5.78
CA LEU A 29 1.91 -12.11 7.20
C LEU A 29 0.42 -12.37 7.44
N LEU A 30 -0.44 -11.47 6.97
CA LEU A 30 -1.88 -11.54 7.19
C LEU A 30 -2.56 -12.66 6.41
N LYS A 31 -1.97 -13.09 5.28
CA LYS A 31 -2.44 -14.26 4.53
C LYS A 31 -2.38 -15.53 5.38
N TYR A 32 -1.31 -15.71 6.15
CA TYR A 32 -1.07 -16.92 6.96
C TYR A 32 -1.48 -16.77 8.44
N LEU A 33 -1.88 -15.56 8.87
CA LEU A 33 -2.42 -15.34 10.20
C LEU A 33 -3.75 -16.08 10.37
N ASP A 34 -3.86 -16.86 11.45
CA ASP A 34 -5.09 -17.50 11.91
C ASP A 34 -6.11 -16.43 12.33
N LYS A 35 -7.13 -16.22 11.48
CA LYS A 35 -8.16 -15.19 11.66
C LYS A 35 -9.27 -15.61 12.64
N ASP A 36 -9.33 -16.89 13.01
CA ASP A 36 -10.25 -17.38 14.04
C ASP A 36 -9.71 -17.09 15.44
N LYS A 37 -8.38 -17.06 15.58
CA LYS A 37 -7.67 -16.71 16.82
C LYS A 37 -7.33 -15.22 16.94
N PHE A 38 -6.94 -14.59 15.82
CA PHE A 38 -6.47 -13.21 15.80
C PHE A 38 -7.35 -12.32 14.91
N GLN A 39 -7.72 -11.15 15.42
CA GLN A 39 -8.47 -10.14 14.70
C GLN A 39 -7.56 -8.96 14.38
N PRO A 40 -6.81 -9.00 13.26
CA PRO A 40 -5.92 -7.92 12.88
C PRO A 40 -6.71 -6.71 12.38
N VAL A 41 -6.24 -5.52 12.74
CA VAL A 41 -6.61 -4.24 12.13
C VAL A 41 -5.32 -3.57 11.71
N VAL A 42 -5.28 -3.03 10.50
CA VAL A 42 -4.12 -2.32 9.97
C VAL A 42 -4.41 -0.83 9.96
N ALA A 43 -3.52 -0.02 10.51
CA ALA A 43 -3.58 1.43 10.46
C ALA A 43 -2.32 1.97 9.77
N PHE A 44 -2.50 2.62 8.62
CA PHE A 44 -1.44 3.35 7.95
C PHE A 44 -1.42 4.81 8.42
N TYR A 45 -0.24 5.31 8.78
CA TYR A 45 -0.10 6.71 9.18
C TYR A 45 -0.34 7.65 8.00
N PHE A 46 0.30 7.38 6.86
CA PHE A 46 0.11 8.07 5.59
C PHE A 46 -0.79 7.27 4.64
N TYR A 47 -1.38 7.96 3.67
CA TYR A 47 -2.14 7.29 2.62
C TYR A 47 -1.25 6.32 1.83
N HIS A 48 -1.73 5.09 1.70
CA HIS A 48 -1.05 4.00 1.01
C HIS A 48 -2.07 3.34 0.08
N ALA A 49 -1.97 3.62 -1.20
CA ALA A 49 -2.81 3.02 -2.24
C ALA A 49 -1.95 2.19 -3.16
N SER A 50 -1.96 0.89 -2.89
CA SER A 50 -1.15 -0.10 -3.59
C SER A 50 -1.96 -1.38 -3.78
N PRO A 51 -1.54 -2.28 -4.71
CA PRO A 51 -2.13 -3.61 -4.87
C PRO A 51 -2.22 -4.37 -3.54
N GLU A 52 -1.21 -4.22 -2.69
CA GLU A 52 -1.16 -4.88 -1.38
C GLU A 52 -2.27 -4.36 -0.46
N THR A 53 -2.52 -3.05 -0.43
CA THR A 53 -3.61 -2.46 0.36
C THR A 53 -4.96 -3.00 -0.05
N ARG A 54 -5.19 -3.11 -1.37
CA ARG A 54 -6.40 -3.70 -1.92
C ARG A 54 -6.51 -5.18 -1.54
N ALA A 55 -5.41 -5.93 -1.62
CA ALA A 55 -5.39 -7.33 -1.20
C ALA A 55 -5.70 -7.51 0.29
N LEU A 56 -5.22 -6.60 1.16
CA LEU A 56 -5.59 -6.61 2.59
C LEU A 56 -7.11 -6.45 2.80
N GLN A 57 -7.72 -5.51 2.09
CA GLN A 57 -9.17 -5.27 2.15
C GLN A 57 -9.95 -6.47 1.60
N GLU A 58 -9.51 -7.07 0.49
CA GLU A 58 -10.12 -8.27 -0.10
C GLU A 58 -10.01 -9.50 0.83
N MET A 59 -8.99 -9.56 1.69
CA MET A 59 -8.87 -10.58 2.75
C MET A 59 -9.80 -10.33 3.97
N GLY A 60 -10.62 -9.27 3.94
CA GLY A 60 -11.49 -8.88 5.04
C GLY A 60 -10.77 -8.23 6.22
N VAL A 61 -9.52 -7.81 6.05
CA VAL A 61 -8.77 -7.11 7.10
C VAL A 61 -9.17 -5.63 7.09
N PRO A 62 -9.65 -5.05 8.20
CA PRO A 62 -9.93 -3.63 8.28
C PRO A 62 -8.65 -2.81 8.11
N VAL A 63 -8.70 -1.82 7.20
CA VAL A 63 -7.61 -0.89 6.93
C VAL A 63 -8.06 0.52 7.25
N LEU A 64 -7.29 1.21 8.11
CA LEU A 64 -7.49 2.59 8.53
C LEU A 64 -6.35 3.47 8.02
N PHE A 65 -6.66 4.74 7.75
CA PHE A 65 -5.67 5.75 7.42
C PHE A 65 -5.74 6.86 8.47
N LEU A 66 -4.64 7.08 9.20
CA LEU A 66 -4.63 7.99 10.36
C LEU A 66 -4.46 9.46 9.96
N SER A 67 -3.80 9.75 8.83
CA SER A 67 -3.72 11.13 8.32
C SER A 67 -5.02 11.53 7.62
N GLY A 68 -5.82 12.34 8.30
CA GLY A 68 -7.01 12.97 7.73
C GLY A 68 -6.67 13.89 6.54
N ASN A 69 -7.48 13.79 5.47
CA ASN A 69 -7.58 14.70 4.34
C ASN A 69 -6.36 14.98 3.43
N ARG A 70 -5.14 14.51 3.77
CA ARG A 70 -3.98 14.62 2.86
C ARG A 70 -3.88 13.47 1.86
N ALA A 71 -4.74 12.47 1.98
CA ALA A 71 -4.80 11.29 1.12
C ALA A 71 -4.92 11.62 -0.38
N LEU A 72 -5.77 12.60 -0.73
CA LEU A 72 -5.93 13.02 -2.13
C LEU A 72 -4.68 13.77 -2.63
N ALA A 73 -4.09 14.64 -1.82
CA ALA A 73 -2.88 15.37 -2.18
C ALA A 73 -1.67 14.43 -2.39
N HIS A 74 -1.49 13.44 -1.51
CA HIS A 74 -0.44 12.43 -1.66
C HIS A 74 -0.70 11.45 -2.80
N TYR A 75 -1.95 11.05 -3.05
CA TYR A 75 -2.32 10.24 -4.22
C TYR A 75 -2.05 10.99 -5.54
N LEU A 76 -2.45 12.26 -5.62
CA LEU A 76 -2.18 13.09 -6.78
C LEU A 76 -0.68 13.30 -6.97
N GLN A 77 0.08 13.52 -5.89
CA GLN A 77 1.53 13.67 -5.94
C GLN A 77 2.23 12.39 -6.41
N SER A 78 1.86 11.21 -5.90
CA SER A 78 2.44 9.93 -6.34
C SER A 78 2.11 9.61 -7.79
N LYS A 79 0.87 9.91 -8.22
CA LYS A 79 0.44 9.76 -9.61
C LYS A 79 1.16 10.74 -10.54
N PHE A 80 1.39 11.99 -10.11
CA PHE A 80 2.17 12.97 -10.89
C PHE A 80 3.65 12.60 -10.99
N LEU A 81 4.26 12.08 -9.90
CA LEU A 81 5.64 11.59 -9.91
C LEU A 81 5.80 10.34 -10.81
N SER A 82 4.78 9.47 -10.89
CA SER A 82 4.74 8.39 -11.88
C SER A 82 4.62 8.88 -13.33
N GLY A 83 4.21 10.14 -13.53
CA GLY A 83 4.20 10.84 -14.82
C GLY A 83 5.58 11.10 -15.41
N GLY A 84 6.67 10.80 -14.68
CA GLY A 84 8.05 10.78 -15.20
C GLY A 84 8.27 9.85 -16.40
N SER A 85 7.30 9.01 -16.74
CA SER A 85 7.24 8.27 -18.01
C SER A 85 7.48 9.18 -19.24
N LYS A 86 6.96 10.41 -19.27
CA LYS A 86 7.16 11.33 -20.42
C LYS A 86 8.63 11.72 -20.64
N TRP A 87 9.44 11.79 -19.59
CA TRP A 87 10.88 12.08 -19.71
C TRP A 87 11.69 10.88 -20.20
N LYS A 88 11.22 9.64 -19.93
CA LYS A 88 11.81 8.44 -20.52
C LYS A 88 11.66 8.41 -22.05
N TRP A 89 10.51 8.84 -22.59
CA TRP A 89 10.30 8.92 -24.05
C TRP A 89 11.19 9.98 -24.72
N LEU A 90 11.39 11.13 -24.07
CA LEU A 90 12.30 12.17 -24.58
C LEU A 90 13.77 11.72 -24.58
N ASN A 91 14.19 10.95 -23.58
CA ASN A 91 15.54 10.35 -23.56
C ASN A 91 15.69 9.22 -24.58
N LEU A 92 14.64 8.42 -24.81
CA LEU A 92 14.67 7.37 -25.86
C LEU A 92 14.77 7.97 -27.26
N GLY A 93 14.06 9.07 -27.52
CA GLY A 93 14.14 9.80 -28.79
C GLY A 93 15.52 10.42 -29.03
N LYS A 94 16.18 10.92 -27.98
CA LYS A 94 17.56 11.45 -28.07
C LYS A 94 18.60 10.37 -28.36
N GLU A 95 18.48 9.19 -27.77
CA GLU A 95 19.38 8.06 -28.06
C GLU A 95 19.18 7.52 -29.48
N LEU A 96 17.94 7.39 -29.95
CA LEU A 96 17.68 6.96 -31.33
C LEU A 96 18.21 7.96 -32.39
N LEU A 97 18.15 9.27 -32.10
CA LEU A 97 18.69 10.30 -33.00
C LEU A 97 20.23 10.25 -33.09
N ARG A 98 20.91 9.76 -32.04
CA ARG A 98 22.38 9.56 -32.03
C ARG A 98 22.85 8.36 -32.84
N PHE A 99 21.98 7.38 -33.08
CA PHE A 99 22.30 6.22 -33.91
C PHE A 99 21.99 6.43 -35.40
N LEU A 100 21.30 7.52 -35.74
CA LEU A 100 20.88 7.87 -37.12
C LEU A 100 21.71 9.01 -37.74
N LEU A 101 22.65 9.60 -36.99
CA LEU A 101 23.67 10.55 -37.44
C LEU A 101 25.04 9.88 -37.37
#